data_AF-A0A0C2BVK6-F1
#
_entry.id   AF-A0A0C2BVK6-F1
#
_cell.length_a   1.000
_cell.length_b   1.000
_cell.length_c   1.000
_cell.angle_alpha   90.00
_cell.angle_beta   90.00
_cell.angle_gamma   90.00
#
_symmetry.space_group_name_H-M   'P 1'
#
loop_
_entity.id
_entity.type
_entity.pdbx_description
1 polymer ?
#
loop_
_entity_poly.entity_id
_entity_poly.type
_entity_poly.pdbx_seq_one_letter_code
_entity_poly.pdbx_strand_id
1 'polypeptide(L)'
;TWDNIAGISSILLSKETNCLPTRIHGAMNIKHFLECIRPFQDSDYGSAKYPSQAESLNVAYLIELKEPPRRIDPLKLIAHKVPKGPLIGKLKNGEAIELADGRKIQPEDVYSDERPKEERPRALVFECAGEAHIKAIIENSAIQ
;
A
#
# COMPACT_ATOMS: atom_id res chain seq x y z
N THR A 1 7.06 -5.98 20.61
CA THR A 1 8.10 -6.35 21.61
C THR A 1 9.33 -6.87 20.87
N TRP A 2 10.36 -7.39 21.57
CA TRP A 2 11.49 -8.06 20.93
C TRP A 2 11.03 -9.19 20.00
N ASP A 3 10.04 -9.97 20.45
CA ASP A 3 9.49 -11.11 19.69
C ASP A 3 8.91 -10.71 18.32
N ASN A 4 8.41 -9.47 18.18
CA ASN A 4 7.88 -8.99 16.90
C ASN A 4 8.95 -8.41 15.96
N ILE A 5 10.12 -7.97 16.46
CA ILE A 5 11.08 -7.16 15.70
C ILE A 5 12.51 -7.71 15.63
N ALA A 6 12.87 -8.71 16.44
CA ALA A 6 14.24 -9.22 16.55
C ALA A 6 14.84 -9.69 15.20
N GLY A 7 14.01 -10.25 14.32
CA GLY A 7 14.43 -10.75 13.01
C GLY A 7 14.59 -9.69 11.91
N ILE A 8 14.19 -8.43 12.15
CA ILE A 8 14.16 -7.43 11.07
C ILE A 8 15.56 -7.09 10.54
N SER A 9 16.57 -7.08 11.41
CA SER A 9 17.95 -6.76 11.02
C SER A 9 18.51 -7.78 10.04
N SER A 10 18.29 -9.07 10.28
CA SER A 10 18.77 -10.13 9.39
C SER A 10 18.07 -10.06 8.03
N ILE A 11 16.77 -9.78 8.01
CA ILE A 11 15.99 -9.58 6.76
C ILE A 11 16.52 -8.39 5.96
N LEU A 12 16.86 -7.27 6.62
CA LEU A 12 17.40 -6.09 5.94
C LEU A 12 18.82 -6.33 5.40
N LEU A 13 19.64 -7.08 6.12
CA LEU A 13 21.01 -7.41 5.72
C LEU A 13 21.07 -8.50 4.66
N SER A 14 20.08 -9.39 4.58
CA SER A 14 19.99 -10.43 3.56
C SER A 14 19.51 -9.91 2.21
N LYS A 15 19.23 -8.61 2.07
CA LYS A 15 18.81 -8.03 0.79
C LYS A 15 19.99 -7.97 -0.18
N GLU A 16 19.71 -8.33 -1.43
CA GLU A 16 20.67 -8.23 -2.52
C GLU A 16 21.07 -6.78 -2.81
N THR A 17 22.30 -6.60 -3.32
CA THR A 17 22.98 -5.30 -3.51
C THR A 17 22.36 -4.39 -4.57
N ASN A 18 21.28 -4.78 -5.25
CA ASN A 18 20.56 -3.97 -6.24
C ASN A 18 19.03 -3.98 -6.04
N CYS A 19 18.56 -4.12 -4.80
CA CYS A 19 17.12 -4.12 -4.53
C CYS A 19 16.52 -2.71 -4.42
N LEU A 20 15.20 -2.61 -4.63
CA LEU A 20 14.43 -1.39 -4.36
C LEU A 20 14.57 -0.96 -2.89
N PRO A 21 14.51 0.36 -2.61
CA PRO A 21 14.59 0.87 -1.24
C PRO A 21 13.49 0.27 -0.36
N THR A 22 13.85 -0.14 0.85
CA THR A 22 12.88 -0.64 1.84
C THR A 22 12.34 0.51 2.66
N ARG A 23 11.01 0.58 2.80
CA ARG A 23 10.36 1.42 3.80
C ARG A 23 9.79 0.53 4.90
N ILE A 24 10.03 0.90 6.15
CA ILE A 24 9.52 0.21 7.32
C ILE A 24 8.48 1.10 7.98
N HIS A 25 7.30 0.54 8.22
CA HIS A 25 6.20 1.18 8.95
C HIS A 25 6.08 0.51 10.32
N GLY A 26 5.87 1.30 11.38
CA GLY A 26 5.77 0.78 12.74
C GLY A 26 5.45 1.89 13.75
N ALA A 27 5.41 1.51 15.03
CA ALA A 27 5.23 2.44 16.13
C ALA A 27 6.38 3.48 16.20
N MET A 28 6.19 4.52 17.01
CA MET A 28 7.22 5.53 17.22
C MET A 28 8.56 4.89 17.64
N ASN A 29 9.67 5.50 17.23
CA ASN A 29 11.03 5.10 17.59
C ASN A 29 11.55 3.79 16.98
N ILE A 30 10.88 3.21 15.96
CA ILE A 30 11.44 2.06 15.22
C ILE A 30 12.82 2.38 14.60
N LYS A 31 13.03 3.62 14.14
CA LYS A 31 14.33 4.10 13.67
C LYS A 31 15.40 4.03 14.77
N HIS A 32 15.06 4.52 15.96
CA HIS A 32 15.98 4.51 17.10
C HIS A 32 16.33 3.07 17.52
N PHE A 33 15.34 2.16 17.55
CA PHE A 33 15.58 0.75 17.78
C PHE A 33 16.56 0.15 16.74
N LEU A 34 16.33 0.40 15.46
CA LEU A 34 17.20 -0.09 14.37
C LEU A 34 18.61 0.50 14.41
N GLU A 35 18.80 1.69 14.98
CA GLU A 35 20.10 2.31 15.20
C GLU A 35 20.81 1.72 16.43
N CYS A 36 20.07 1.41 17.50
CA CYS A 36 20.62 0.82 18.72
C CYS A 36 21.13 -0.61 18.53
N ILE A 37 20.54 -1.39 17.62
CA ILE A 37 20.97 -2.76 17.28
C ILE A 37 22.10 -2.79 16.23
N ARG A 38 22.54 -1.63 15.72
CA ARG A 38 23.60 -1.49 14.70
C ARG A 38 25.05 -1.35 15.21
N PRO A 39 25.36 -1.73 16.45
CA PRO A 39 26.60 -2.42 16.74
C PRO A 39 26.25 -3.87 17.08
N PHE A 40 26.88 -4.83 16.38
CA PHE A 40 26.71 -6.26 16.62
C PHE A 40 26.62 -6.56 18.13
N GLN A 41 25.44 -7.01 18.60
CA GLN A 41 25.34 -7.72 19.86
C GLN A 41 25.88 -9.14 19.62
N ASP A 42 27.20 -9.28 19.60
CA ASP A 42 27.85 -10.56 19.84
C ASP A 42 27.77 -10.86 21.35
N SER A 43 27.72 -12.15 21.72
CA SER A 43 27.66 -12.58 23.13
C SER A 43 28.83 -12.07 23.99
N ASP A 44 29.88 -11.57 23.33
CA ASP A 44 31.12 -11.09 23.92
C ASP A 44 31.05 -9.64 24.44
N TYR A 45 30.04 -8.85 24.03
CA TYR A 45 29.80 -7.50 24.54
C TYR A 45 28.54 -7.52 25.41
N GLY A 46 28.77 -7.55 26.73
CA GLY A 46 27.76 -7.81 27.75
C GLY A 46 26.43 -7.06 27.62
N SER A 47 25.42 -7.56 28.33
CA SER A 47 24.02 -7.11 28.28
C SER A 47 23.87 -5.58 28.46
N ALA A 48 23.90 -4.83 27.38
CA ALA A 48 23.53 -3.43 27.39
C ALA A 48 22.01 -3.33 27.64
N LYS A 49 21.62 -2.88 28.83
CA LYS A 49 20.24 -2.49 29.11
C LYS A 49 19.97 -1.18 28.39
N TYR A 50 19.48 -1.26 27.16
CA TYR A 50 18.94 -0.09 26.47
C TYR A 50 17.71 0.40 27.23
N PRO A 51 17.48 1.73 27.35
CA PRO A 51 16.28 2.27 27.96
C PRO A 51 15.08 1.91 27.07
N SER A 52 14.46 0.76 27.33
CA SER A 52 13.24 0.32 26.67
C SER A 52 12.01 0.88 27.36
N GLN A 53 11.98 2.18 27.65
CA GLN A 53 10.71 2.88 27.85
C GLN A 53 10.12 3.19 26.48
N ALA A 54 9.79 2.13 25.74
CA ALA A 54 8.84 2.25 24.64
C ALA A 54 7.46 2.14 25.28
N GLU A 55 6.69 3.22 25.26
CA GLU A 55 5.26 3.14 25.54
C GLU A 55 4.67 2.05 24.65
N SER A 56 3.85 1.17 25.24
CA SER A 56 3.23 0.07 24.51
C SER A 56 2.17 0.63 23.56
N LEU A 57 2.60 0.99 22.36
CA LEU A 57 1.73 1.44 21.29
C LEU A 57 1.43 0.26 20.36
N ASN A 58 0.16 -0.09 20.22
CA ASN A 58 -0.31 -1.03 19.20
C ASN A 58 -0.71 -0.25 17.95
N VAL A 59 -0.22 -0.71 16.80
CA VAL A 59 -0.52 -0.10 15.49
C VAL A 59 -1.43 -1.05 14.71
N ALA A 60 -2.52 -0.49 14.17
CA ALA A 60 -3.38 -1.17 13.22
C ALA A 60 -3.20 -0.56 11.82
N TYR A 61 -3.32 -1.40 10.79
CA TYR A 61 -3.22 -1.01 9.40
C TYR A 61 -4.55 -1.28 8.70
N LEU A 62 -5.20 -0.24 8.22
CA LEU A 62 -6.29 -0.36 7.26
C LEU A 62 -5.70 -0.29 5.84
N ILE A 63 -5.82 -1.38 5.09
CA ILE A 63 -5.34 -1.51 3.73
C ILE A 63 -6.56 -1.42 2.81
N GLU A 64 -6.61 -0.36 2.01
CA GLU A 64 -7.65 -0.15 1.01
C GLU A 64 -7.03 -0.22 -0.39
N LEU A 65 -7.59 -1.08 -1.24
CA LEU A 65 -7.17 -1.13 -2.64
C LEU A 65 -7.76 0.06 -3.40
N LYS A 66 -6.93 0.67 -4.26
CA LYS A 66 -7.40 1.67 -5.22
C LYS A 66 -8.40 1.04 -6.17
N GLU A 67 -9.33 1.85 -6.67
CA GLU A 67 -10.27 1.38 -7.68
C GLU A 67 -9.51 0.87 -8.91
N PRO A 68 -9.94 -0.27 -9.49
CA PRO A 68 -9.39 -0.69 -10.76
C PRO A 68 -9.67 0.41 -11.80
N PRO A 69 -8.73 0.68 -12.72
CA PRO A 69 -8.96 1.64 -13.80
C PRO A 69 -10.24 1.30 -14.55
N ARG A 70 -11.03 2.32 -14.93
CA ARG A 70 -12.26 2.11 -15.70
C ARG A 70 -11.94 1.38 -17.00
N ARG A 71 -12.76 0.38 -17.33
CA ARG A 71 -12.60 -0.38 -18.58
C ARG A 71 -13.16 0.44 -19.74
N ILE A 72 -12.50 0.37 -20.88
CA ILE A 72 -13.04 0.87 -22.15
C ILE A 72 -14.03 -0.16 -22.70
N ASP A 73 -15.15 0.33 -23.20
CA ASP A 73 -16.12 -0.45 -23.95
C ASP A 73 -15.69 -0.55 -25.43
N PRO A 74 -15.38 -1.76 -25.94
CA PRO A 74 -15.01 -1.96 -27.34
C PRO A 74 -16.10 -1.52 -28.33
N LEU A 75 -17.39 -1.62 -27.95
CA LEU A 75 -18.50 -1.22 -28.82
C LEU A 75 -18.55 0.30 -29.00
N LYS A 76 -18.30 1.06 -27.93
CA LYS A 76 -18.21 2.53 -28.01
C LYS A 76 -17.02 2.97 -28.88
N LEU A 77 -15.87 2.30 -28.78
CA LEU A 77 -14.73 2.56 -29.68
C LEU A 77 -15.11 2.39 -31.16
N ILE A 78 -15.82 1.31 -31.49
CA ILE A 78 -16.27 1.02 -32.86
C ILE A 78 -17.28 2.08 -33.33
N ALA A 79 -18.24 2.46 -32.48
CA ALA A 79 -19.24 3.49 -32.78
C ALA A 79 -18.59 4.85 -33.07
N HIS A 80 -17.55 5.22 -32.31
CA HIS A 80 -16.78 6.44 -32.53
C HIS A 80 -15.77 6.34 -33.68
N LYS A 81 -15.60 5.15 -34.29
CA LYS A 81 -14.62 4.84 -35.35
C LYS A 81 -13.17 5.07 -34.90
N VAL A 82 -12.88 4.78 -33.62
CA VAL A 82 -11.52 4.88 -33.09
C VAL A 82 -10.68 3.71 -33.64
N PRO A 83 -9.55 3.96 -34.30
CA PRO A 83 -8.72 2.90 -34.86
C PRO A 83 -8.00 2.11 -33.76
N LYS A 84 -7.73 0.83 -34.02
CA LYS A 84 -6.91 0.00 -33.13
C LYS A 84 -5.50 0.57 -33.06
N GLY A 85 -4.93 0.65 -31.86
CA GLY A 85 -3.54 1.06 -31.68
C GLY A 85 -3.33 2.04 -30.51
N PRO A 86 -2.25 2.86 -30.57
CA PRO A 86 -1.81 3.71 -29.46
C PRO A 86 -2.86 4.70 -28.94
N LEU A 87 -3.79 5.14 -29.78
CA LEU A 87 -4.86 6.06 -29.40
C LEU A 87 -5.80 5.48 -28.34
N ILE A 88 -6.03 4.16 -28.36
CA ILE A 88 -6.81 3.48 -27.31
C ILE A 88 -6.06 3.52 -25.97
N GLY A 89 -4.72 3.41 -26.00
CA GLY A 89 -3.89 3.53 -24.80
C GLY A 89 -3.99 4.91 -24.15
N LYS A 90 -4.01 5.98 -24.95
CA LYS A 90 -4.24 7.35 -24.48
C LYS A 90 -5.60 7.50 -23.79
N LEU A 91 -6.67 7.05 -24.44
CA LEU A 91 -8.01 7.04 -23.84
C LEU A 91 -8.06 6.24 -22.54
N LYS A 92 -7.36 5.10 -22.48
CA LYS A 92 -7.30 4.26 -21.26
C LYS A 92 -6.59 4.97 -20.10
N ASN A 93 -5.64 5.84 -20.42
CA ASN A 93 -4.91 6.65 -19.44
C ASN A 93 -5.65 7.93 -19.04
N GLY A 94 -6.87 8.16 -19.55
CA GLY A 94 -7.65 9.37 -19.26
C GLY A 94 -7.28 10.57 -20.13
N GLU A 95 -6.59 10.35 -21.25
CA GLU A 95 -6.23 11.40 -22.20
C GLU A 95 -7.23 11.46 -23.37
N ALA A 96 -7.66 12.66 -23.73
CA ALA A 96 -8.44 12.89 -24.93
C ALA A 96 -7.61 12.67 -26.20
N ILE A 97 -8.24 12.18 -27.26
CA ILE A 97 -7.61 12.01 -28.58
C ILE A 97 -8.30 12.85 -29.64
N GLU A 98 -7.58 13.19 -30.69
CA GLU A 98 -8.12 13.79 -31.91
C GLU A 98 -7.99 12.77 -33.05
N LEU A 99 -9.10 12.53 -33.75
CA LEU A 99 -9.15 11.66 -34.92
C LEU A 99 -8.73 12.43 -36.18
N ALA A 100 -8.40 11.71 -37.25
CA ALA A 100 -7.99 12.32 -38.52
C ALA A 100 -9.08 13.18 -39.19
N ASP A 101 -10.35 13.01 -38.78
CA ASP A 101 -11.48 13.84 -39.22
C ASP A 101 -11.69 15.10 -38.35
N GLY A 102 -10.76 15.39 -37.43
CA GLY A 102 -10.79 16.56 -36.52
C GLY A 102 -11.71 16.39 -35.31
N ARG A 103 -12.41 15.24 -35.17
CA ARG A 103 -13.23 14.99 -33.99
C ARG A 103 -12.37 14.67 -32.77
N LYS A 104 -12.66 15.33 -31.66
CA LYS A 104 -12.06 15.05 -30.36
C LYS A 104 -12.92 14.04 -29.59
N ILE A 105 -12.31 12.95 -29.13
CA ILE A 105 -12.95 11.91 -28.33
C ILE A 105 -12.39 11.96 -26.91
N GLN A 106 -13.29 12.05 -25.94
CA GLN A 106 -12.95 12.02 -24.52
C GLN A 106 -12.95 10.58 -24.01
N PRO A 107 -12.16 10.26 -22.96
CA PRO A 107 -12.19 8.94 -22.32
C PRO A 107 -13.60 8.50 -21.89
N GLU A 108 -14.40 9.45 -21.41
CA GLU A 108 -15.77 9.27 -20.92
C GLU A 108 -16.72 8.79 -22.02
N ASP A 109 -16.46 9.16 -23.27
CA ASP A 109 -17.26 8.74 -24.43
C ASP A 109 -17.12 7.23 -24.70
N VAL A 110 -16.04 6.61 -24.21
CA VAL A 110 -15.68 5.21 -24.53
C VAL A 110 -15.57 4.30 -23.30
N TYR A 111 -15.66 4.83 -22.08
CA TYR A 111 -15.67 3.99 -20.88
C TYR A 111 -16.94 3.15 -20.78
N SER A 112 -16.80 1.97 -20.19
CA SER A 112 -17.93 1.11 -19.83
C SER A 112 -18.79 1.79 -18.77
N ASP A 113 -20.11 1.64 -18.94
CA ASP A 113 -21.11 2.07 -17.96
C ASP A 113 -21.28 1.05 -16.82
N GLU A 114 -20.69 -0.14 -16.98
CA GLU A 114 -20.63 -1.14 -15.92
C GLU A 114 -19.82 -0.58 -14.75
N ARG A 115 -20.52 -0.36 -13.63
CA ARG A 115 -19.85 -0.09 -12.37
C ARG A 115 -19.22 -1.40 -11.88
N PRO A 116 -18.01 -1.36 -11.30
CA PRO A 116 -17.46 -2.50 -10.60
C PRO A 116 -18.50 -3.01 -9.60
N LYS A 117 -18.90 -4.29 -9.72
CA LYS A 117 -19.88 -4.91 -8.82
C LYS A 117 -19.27 -5.27 -7.46
N GLU A 118 -17.94 -5.34 -7.40
CA GLU A 118 -17.22 -5.73 -6.19
C GLU A 118 -17.03 -4.52 -5.28
N GLU A 119 -17.44 -4.68 -4.02
CA GLU A 119 -17.06 -3.75 -2.96
C GLU A 119 -15.54 -3.64 -2.91
N ARG A 120 -15.03 -2.43 -2.68
CA ARG A 120 -13.59 -2.19 -2.57
C ARG A 120 -13.01 -3.14 -1.50
N PRO A 121 -12.06 -4.03 -1.86
CA PRO A 121 -11.45 -4.90 -0.87
C PRO A 121 -10.72 -4.04 0.16
N ARG A 122 -11.11 -4.21 1.42
CA ARG A 122 -10.53 -3.53 2.58
C ARG A 122 -10.10 -4.58 3.58
N ALA A 123 -8.88 -4.46 4.09
CA ALA A 123 -8.35 -5.37 5.09
C ALA A 123 -7.85 -4.57 6.29
N LEU A 124 -8.35 -4.90 7.47
CA LEU A 124 -7.83 -4.39 8.74
C LEU A 124 -6.86 -5.42 9.31
N VAL A 125 -5.60 -5.05 9.45
CA VAL A 125 -4.54 -5.87 10.07
C VAL A 125 -4.18 -5.24 11.40
N PHE A 126 -4.39 -5.96 12.50
CA PHE A 126 -4.03 -5.50 13.83
C PHE A 126 -3.66 -6.68 14.72
N GLU A 127 -2.88 -6.41 15.77
CA GLU A 127 -2.48 -7.40 16.76
C GLU A 127 -3.40 -7.34 17.98
N CYS A 128 -4.03 -8.47 18.31
CA CYS A 128 -4.94 -8.59 19.44
C CYS A 128 -4.30 -9.44 20.54
N ALA A 129 -3.67 -8.78 21.52
CA ALA A 129 -3.07 -9.45 22.68
C ALA A 129 -4.05 -9.62 23.87
N GLY A 130 -5.25 -9.04 23.77
CA GLY A 130 -6.29 -9.16 24.81
C GLY A 130 -7.52 -8.28 24.55
N GLU A 131 -8.50 -8.37 25.45
CA GLU A 131 -9.82 -7.71 25.32
C GLU A 131 -9.73 -6.18 25.19
N ALA A 132 -8.74 -5.56 25.84
CA ALA A 132 -8.50 -4.12 25.74
C ALA A 132 -8.27 -3.66 24.28
N HIS A 133 -7.62 -4.48 23.45
CA HIS A 133 -7.39 -4.14 22.04
C HIS A 133 -8.69 -4.23 21.23
N ILE A 134 -9.53 -5.22 21.52
CA ILE A 134 -10.84 -5.38 20.87
C ILE A 134 -11.68 -4.14 21.14
N LYS A 135 -11.76 -3.74 22.42
CA LYS A 135 -12.51 -2.53 22.83
C LYS A 135 -11.94 -1.28 22.16
N ALA A 136 -10.62 -1.12 22.14
CA ALA A 136 -9.97 0.02 21.49
C ALA A 136 -10.29 0.10 19.99
N ILE A 137 -10.39 -1.03 19.28
CA ILE A 137 -10.77 -1.05 17.85
C ILE A 137 -12.24 -0.68 17.67
N ILE A 138 -13.14 -1.25 18.49
CA ILE A 138 -14.59 -0.96 18.41
C ILE A 138 -14.86 0.52 18.69
N GLU A 139 -14.17 1.13 19.65
CA GLU A 139 -14.36 2.54 20.04
C GLU A 139 -13.59 3.52 19.13
N ASN A 140 -12.80 3.04 18.17
CA ASN A 140 -11.99 3.89 17.30
C ASN A 140 -12.83 4.51 16.18
N SER A 141 -13.05 5.82 16.27
CA SER A 141 -13.82 6.58 15.28
C SER A 141 -13.20 6.66 13.89
N ALA A 142 -11.93 6.26 13.71
CA ALA A 142 -11.31 6.17 12.38
C ALA A 142 -11.66 4.86 11.64
N ILE A 143 -12.23 3.88 12.35
CA ILE A 143 -12.59 2.55 11.83
C ILE A 143 -14.12 2.40 11.69
N GLN A 144 -14.90 3.16 12.48
CA GLN A 144 -16.36 3.28 12.35
C GLN A 144 -16.76 4.16 11.15
#